data_AF-A0A2D5BRW0-F1
#
_entry.id   AF-A0A2D5BRW0-F1
#
_cell.length_a   1.000
_cell.length_b   1.000
_cell.length_c   1.000
_cell.angle_alpha   90.00
_cell.angle_beta   90.00
_cell.angle_gamma   90.00
#
_symmetry.space_group_name_H-M   'P 1'
#
loop_
_entity.id
_entity.type
_entity.pdbx_description
1 polymer ?
#
loop_
_entity_poly.entity_id
_entity_poly.type
_entity_poly.pdbx_seq_one_letter_code
_entity_poly.pdbx_strand_id
1 'polypeptide(L)'
;MSSFACPQCGAQYGEDQVAPGATFTCGACNESVTAPAATAAPKPAAPKRRAAPRKAPPRSRSGGPNKGVIIGGAALAIAAIIGLAMDFGGDDASGGATQAEPEVDPLVPARAFIADMEQRHDLNVAQGAWSAMLELEDRATTWRKESKPTAAIRMLTSKAAELSAAALKMDPNFAPARERKGERKYADELLPFIEAEYLQSVDRILTQRAHDTIKRLTKRGNGWGKNALFEDSDALIARLQPLRAAREALENSPFGKAAKALTEPTLAELEKRLGEGADGEKWPGADVRINKPFVFFIQKDDGWDPQDVANGRGAELLALQDIIMAEFADDLGLKPVDEPVPVLMFHSRKMYEKYRGPGMAEAHFEPGTGRMAVHDNCSRDTIMHEGTHQLFWFWTSKAAESRSNPLTRSYWFQEGIAEWYSGAQRKRNKDNTGWDYEIGHLHLGRMRNIGSAMSKGQSKHLFNLKELLQLRKFHEPKLKRTPKRVAAVYAQGWFIIYFMNHYLLDGKGNPRIGEKGKYADKWRQYVKSELKGSTGLKVFRQIMGVDDAALGEMEDEYWQYAKWINKKILLGGIKGRRLIPYTEQIMRGEVVGAARDDIMPKVDAEERPPMDRDTVGK
;
A
#
# COMPACT_ATOMS: atom_id res chain seq x y z
N MET A 1 3.12 17.86 -12.39
CA MET A 1 2.52 17.88 -13.73
C MET A 1 1.15 17.28 -13.59
N SER A 2 0.11 17.97 -14.04
CA SER A 2 -1.25 17.42 -14.03
C SER A 2 -1.31 16.29 -15.05
N SER A 3 -1.86 15.13 -14.68
CA SER A 3 -2.29 14.12 -15.65
C SER A 3 -3.81 14.03 -15.61
N PHE A 4 -4.42 13.62 -16.71
CA PHE A 4 -5.85 13.30 -16.76
C PHE A 4 -6.06 11.91 -17.38
N ALA A 5 -7.14 11.25 -16.96
CA ALA A 5 -7.49 9.93 -17.46
C ALA A 5 -8.53 10.04 -18.58
N CYS A 6 -8.41 9.21 -19.62
CA CYS A 6 -9.51 8.96 -20.54
C CYS A 6 -10.73 8.46 -19.75
N PRO A 7 -11.90 9.11 -19.85
CA PRO A 7 -13.08 8.73 -19.08
C PRO A 7 -13.65 7.35 -19.49
N GLN A 8 -13.28 6.85 -20.67
CA GLN A 8 -13.79 5.57 -21.20
C GLN A 8 -12.95 4.36 -20.75
N CYS A 9 -11.62 4.47 -20.77
CA CYS A 9 -10.73 3.33 -20.48
C CYS A 9 -9.70 3.57 -19.36
N GLY A 10 -9.62 4.79 -18.81
CA GLY A 10 -8.68 5.13 -17.74
C GLY A 10 -7.24 5.39 -18.16
N ALA A 11 -6.90 5.32 -19.46
CA ALA A 11 -5.57 5.64 -19.97
C ALA A 11 -5.13 7.07 -19.57
N GLN A 12 -3.90 7.23 -19.06
CA GLN A 12 -3.38 8.50 -18.54
C GLN A 12 -2.67 9.30 -19.62
N TYR A 13 -2.94 10.60 -19.66
CA TYR A 13 -2.29 11.56 -20.56
C TYR A 13 -1.67 12.70 -19.76
N GLY A 14 -0.43 13.08 -20.12
CA GLY A 14 0.27 14.24 -19.57
C GLY A 14 -0.04 15.53 -20.32
N GLU A 15 0.15 16.68 -19.66
CA GLU A 15 0.06 18.02 -20.28
C GLU A 15 1.07 18.24 -21.43
N ASP A 16 2.15 17.46 -21.48
CA ASP A 16 3.14 17.45 -22.56
C ASP A 16 2.65 16.70 -23.81
N GLN A 17 1.66 15.82 -23.65
CA GLN A 17 1.10 15.01 -24.74
C GLN A 17 -0.16 15.64 -25.35
N VAL A 18 -0.96 16.35 -24.55
CA VAL A 18 -2.23 16.94 -24.99
C VAL A 18 -2.40 18.32 -24.35
N ALA A 19 -2.59 19.35 -25.18
CA ALA A 19 -2.84 20.71 -24.70
C ALA A 19 -4.17 20.78 -23.91
N PRO A 20 -4.25 21.53 -22.79
CA PRO A 20 -5.49 21.70 -22.03
C PRO A 20 -6.63 22.22 -22.92
N GLY A 21 -7.81 21.58 -22.85
CA GLY A 21 -8.96 21.89 -23.69
C GLY A 21 -8.95 21.29 -25.09
N ALA A 22 -7.86 20.65 -25.54
CA ALA A 22 -7.80 20.00 -26.85
C ALA A 22 -8.64 18.71 -26.87
N THR A 23 -9.29 18.45 -28.00
CA THR A 23 -9.94 17.16 -28.27
C THR A 23 -9.00 16.30 -29.11
N PHE A 24 -8.79 15.05 -28.70
CA PHE A 24 -7.89 14.10 -29.32
C PHE A 24 -8.45 12.68 -29.26
N THR A 25 -7.95 11.80 -30.11
CA THR A 25 -8.33 10.38 -30.10
C THR A 25 -7.47 9.63 -29.09
N CYS A 26 -8.11 8.93 -28.14
CA CYS A 26 -7.43 8.09 -27.17
C CYS A 26 -6.71 6.93 -27.88
N GLY A 27 -5.38 6.83 -27.74
CA GLY A 27 -4.60 5.76 -28.38
C GLY A 27 -4.90 4.35 -27.87
N ALA A 28 -5.59 4.21 -26.73
CA ALA A 28 -5.91 2.91 -26.12
C ALA A 28 -7.29 2.37 -26.55
N CYS A 29 -8.31 3.23 -26.65
CA CYS A 29 -9.68 2.81 -26.96
C CYS A 29 -10.29 3.48 -28.20
N ASN A 30 -9.52 4.31 -28.91
CA ASN A 30 -9.94 5.08 -30.10
C ASN A 30 -11.13 6.02 -29.89
N GLU A 31 -11.56 6.26 -28.65
CA GLU A 31 -12.61 7.23 -28.33
C GLU A 31 -12.11 8.68 -28.36
N SER A 32 -12.98 9.60 -28.73
CA SER A 32 -12.70 11.03 -28.70
C SER A 32 -12.75 11.56 -27.27
N VAL A 33 -11.65 12.17 -26.81
CA VAL A 33 -11.49 12.69 -25.45
C VAL A 33 -11.12 14.16 -25.51
N THR A 34 -11.77 14.98 -24.68
CA THR A 34 -11.39 16.39 -24.49
C THR A 34 -10.59 16.53 -23.19
N ALA A 35 -9.35 17.03 -23.30
CA ALA A 35 -8.52 17.35 -22.15
C ALA A 35 -9.20 18.44 -21.31
N PRO A 36 -9.18 18.36 -19.96
CA PRO A 36 -9.70 19.41 -19.11
C PRO A 36 -9.09 20.77 -19.47
N ALA A 37 -9.91 21.81 -19.60
CA ALA A 37 -9.40 23.17 -19.77
C ALA A 37 -8.60 23.57 -18.53
N ALA A 38 -7.48 24.27 -18.73
CA ALA A 38 -6.70 24.80 -17.62
C ALA A 38 -7.59 25.70 -16.76
N THR A 39 -7.87 25.30 -15.52
CA THR A 39 -8.54 26.18 -14.56
C THR A 39 -7.68 27.41 -14.37
N ALA A 40 -8.23 28.58 -14.70
CA ALA A 40 -7.55 29.85 -14.53
C ALA A 40 -6.96 29.93 -13.11
N ALA A 41 -5.66 30.21 -13.02
CA ALA A 41 -4.99 30.35 -11.73
C ALA A 41 -5.78 31.35 -10.87
N PRO A 42 -6.08 31.03 -9.59
CA PRO A 42 -6.80 31.95 -8.73
C PRO A 42 -6.04 33.27 -8.68
N LYS A 43 -6.74 34.38 -9.00
CA LYS A 43 -6.18 35.73 -8.90
C LYS A 43 -5.50 35.87 -7.53
N PRO A 44 -4.25 36.36 -7.47
CA PRO A 44 -3.56 36.54 -6.20
C PRO A 44 -4.42 37.38 -5.26
N ALA A 45 -4.70 36.83 -4.08
CA ALA A 45 -5.51 37.52 -3.08
C ALA A 45 -4.85 38.86 -2.76
N ALA A 46 -5.60 39.96 -2.89
CA ALA A 46 -5.16 41.27 -2.50
C ALA A 46 -4.63 41.25 -1.05
N PRO A 47 -3.53 41.96 -0.74
CA PRO A 47 -2.94 41.94 0.60
C PRO A 47 -3.98 42.37 1.64
N LYS A 48 -4.33 41.46 2.54
CA LYS A 48 -5.28 41.71 3.62
C LYS A 48 -4.71 42.76 4.58
N ARG A 49 -5.23 43.98 4.51
CA ARG A 49 -5.13 44.95 5.61
C ARG A 49 -5.72 44.31 6.87
N ARG A 50 -4.94 44.24 7.95
CA ARG A 50 -5.39 43.79 9.28
C ARG A 50 -6.52 44.69 9.76
N ALA A 51 -7.75 44.18 9.78
CA ALA A 51 -8.88 44.78 10.46
C ALA A 51 -9.04 44.14 11.86
N ALA A 52 -9.39 44.98 12.83
CA ALA A 52 -9.65 44.63 14.22
C ALA A 52 -10.80 43.60 14.37
N PRO A 53 -10.81 42.77 15.44
CA PRO A 53 -11.75 41.66 15.59
C PRO A 53 -13.19 42.16 15.77
N ARG A 54 -14.07 41.74 14.85
CA ARG A 54 -15.53 41.89 14.98
C ARG A 54 -16.19 40.55 15.30
N LYS A 55 -17.20 40.62 16.16
CA LYS A 55 -18.03 39.51 16.68
C LYS A 55 -18.72 38.71 15.57
N ALA A 56 -18.85 37.40 15.80
CA ALA A 56 -19.44 36.44 14.87
C ALA A 56 -20.96 36.61 14.73
N PRO A 57 -21.53 36.48 13.51
CA PRO A 57 -22.97 36.34 13.31
C PRO A 57 -23.41 34.85 13.33
N PRO A 58 -24.70 34.57 13.54
CA PRO A 58 -25.23 33.22 13.75
C PRO A 58 -25.37 32.43 12.45
N ARG A 59 -25.25 31.10 12.60
CA ARG A 59 -25.39 30.08 11.54
C ARG A 59 -26.83 30.00 11.04
N SER A 60 -27.04 30.15 9.73
CA SER A 60 -28.27 29.76 9.04
C SER A 60 -28.15 28.36 8.44
N ARG A 61 -29.23 27.60 8.60
CA ARG A 61 -29.53 26.33 7.92
C ARG A 61 -29.97 26.61 6.49
N SER A 62 -29.52 25.79 5.53
CA SER A 62 -30.36 25.38 4.41
C SER A 62 -29.83 24.07 3.81
N GLY A 63 -30.72 23.07 3.77
CA GLY A 63 -30.55 21.88 2.96
C GLY A 63 -31.06 22.12 1.55
N GLY A 64 -30.58 21.30 0.61
CA GLY A 64 -31.08 21.20 -0.75
C GLY A 64 -30.53 19.91 -1.40
N PRO A 65 -31.38 19.07 -2.00
CA PRO A 65 -30.99 17.75 -2.48
C PRO A 65 -30.37 17.80 -3.89
N ASN A 66 -29.26 17.07 -4.08
CA ASN A 66 -28.66 16.84 -5.39
C ASN A 66 -29.50 15.84 -6.19
N LYS A 67 -29.92 16.28 -7.39
CA LYS A 67 -30.59 15.44 -8.39
C LYS A 67 -29.56 14.54 -9.08
N GLY A 68 -29.87 13.25 -9.15
CA GLY A 68 -29.06 12.24 -9.84
C GLY A 68 -29.13 12.38 -11.36
N VAL A 69 -27.98 12.19 -12.00
CA VAL A 69 -27.84 12.03 -13.45
C VAL A 69 -27.96 10.54 -13.76
N ILE A 70 -28.95 10.20 -14.59
CA ILE A 70 -29.17 8.87 -15.16
C ILE A 70 -28.35 8.79 -16.44
N ILE A 71 -27.33 7.92 -16.48
CA ILE A 71 -26.61 7.57 -17.70
C ILE A 71 -27.33 6.36 -18.32
N GLY A 72 -27.89 6.55 -19.51
CA GLY A 72 -28.58 5.53 -20.29
C GLY A 72 -27.59 4.55 -20.91
N GLY A 73 -27.83 3.26 -20.66
CA GLY A 73 -27.11 2.16 -21.31
C GLY A 73 -27.63 1.93 -22.73
N ALA A 74 -26.70 1.83 -23.67
CA ALA A 74 -26.96 1.41 -25.05
C ALA A 74 -27.23 -0.10 -25.09
N ALA A 75 -28.35 -0.48 -25.72
CA ALA A 75 -28.70 -1.87 -25.99
C ALA A 75 -27.96 -2.34 -27.25
N LEU A 76 -27.15 -3.38 -27.11
CA LEU A 76 -26.48 -4.07 -28.22
C LEU A 76 -27.40 -5.20 -28.68
N ALA A 77 -27.95 -5.08 -29.89
CA ALA A 77 -28.76 -6.10 -30.54
C ALA A 77 -27.85 -7.12 -31.24
N ILE A 78 -27.86 -8.37 -30.77
CA ILE A 78 -27.23 -9.49 -31.46
C ILE A 78 -28.33 -10.21 -32.26
N ALA A 79 -28.32 -10.04 -33.58
CA ALA A 79 -29.09 -10.85 -34.51
C ALA A 79 -28.23 -12.05 -34.94
N ALA A 80 -28.59 -13.25 -34.52
CA ALA A 80 -28.00 -14.48 -35.02
C ALA A 80 -28.83 -15.02 -36.19
N ILE A 81 -28.23 -15.00 -37.37
CA ILE A 81 -28.70 -15.63 -38.60
C ILE A 81 -28.42 -17.13 -38.49
N ILE A 82 -29.45 -17.97 -38.59
CA ILE A 82 -29.30 -19.41 -38.86
C ILE A 82 -29.65 -19.62 -40.32
N GLY A 83 -28.60 -19.75 -41.14
CA GLY A 83 -28.67 -20.34 -42.47
C GLY A 83 -28.34 -21.82 -42.38
N LEU A 84 -29.28 -22.66 -42.79
CA LEU A 84 -29.03 -24.05 -43.17
C LEU A 84 -29.89 -24.34 -44.39
N ALA A 85 -29.33 -24.05 -45.56
CA ALA A 85 -29.73 -24.65 -46.81
C ALA A 85 -28.99 -25.99 -46.91
N MET A 86 -29.74 -27.08 -47.00
CA MET A 86 -29.23 -28.34 -47.54
C MET A 86 -30.07 -28.69 -48.76
N ASP A 87 -29.34 -28.75 -49.85
CA ASP A 87 -29.72 -29.15 -51.20
C ASP A 87 -29.72 -30.69 -51.25
N PHE A 88 -30.80 -31.28 -51.75
CA PHE A 88 -30.78 -32.66 -52.26
C PHE A 88 -31.70 -32.73 -53.48
N GLY A 89 -31.06 -32.97 -54.63
CA GLY A 89 -31.68 -33.16 -55.93
C GLY A 89 -32.59 -34.38 -55.98
N GLY A 90 -33.53 -34.31 -56.92
CA GLY A 90 -34.50 -35.35 -57.18
C GLY A 90 -33.93 -36.56 -57.91
N ASP A 91 -34.76 -37.60 -57.96
CA ASP A 91 -34.95 -38.43 -59.14
C ASP A 91 -36.35 -39.05 -59.08
N ASP A 92 -37.01 -39.06 -60.23
CA ASP A 92 -38.36 -39.54 -60.48
C ASP A 92 -38.44 -41.08 -60.38
N ALA A 93 -39.47 -41.60 -59.71
CA ALA A 93 -39.97 -42.94 -59.97
C ALA A 93 -41.46 -43.06 -59.62
N SER A 94 -42.24 -43.26 -60.67
CA SER A 94 -43.66 -43.62 -60.70
C SER A 94 -43.96 -44.98 -60.07
N GLY A 95 -45.13 -45.10 -59.41
CA GLY A 95 -45.91 -46.33 -59.41
C GLY A 95 -46.54 -46.74 -58.08
N GLY A 96 -47.86 -46.91 -58.09
CA GLY A 96 -48.57 -47.79 -57.15
C GLY A 96 -49.52 -47.08 -56.19
N ALA A 97 -50.81 -46.99 -56.56
CA ALA A 97 -51.88 -46.67 -55.64
C ALA A 97 -52.12 -47.85 -54.67
N THR A 98 -51.49 -47.80 -53.50
CA THR A 98 -51.86 -48.62 -52.34
C THR A 98 -52.98 -47.94 -51.57
N GLN A 99 -54.02 -48.72 -51.25
CA GLN A 99 -55.14 -48.30 -50.41
C GLN A 99 -54.64 -47.66 -49.11
N ALA A 100 -55.09 -46.44 -48.83
CA ALA A 100 -54.71 -45.69 -47.64
C ALA A 100 -55.19 -46.45 -46.39
N GLU A 101 -54.24 -47.00 -45.65
CA GLU A 101 -54.45 -47.35 -44.24
C GLU A 101 -54.93 -46.09 -43.50
N PRO A 102 -55.85 -46.22 -42.53
CA PRO A 102 -56.38 -45.07 -41.80
C PRO A 102 -55.23 -44.26 -41.21
N GLU A 103 -55.14 -42.98 -41.57
CA GLU A 103 -54.12 -42.05 -41.08
C GLU A 103 -54.22 -41.98 -39.55
N VAL A 104 -53.35 -42.74 -38.86
CA VAL A 104 -53.30 -42.76 -37.40
C VAL A 104 -52.79 -41.39 -36.96
N ASP A 105 -53.64 -40.61 -36.27
CA ASP A 105 -53.27 -39.28 -35.75
C ASP A 105 -51.94 -39.39 -34.98
N PRO A 106 -50.84 -38.79 -35.50
CA PRO A 106 -49.50 -38.96 -34.94
C PRO A 106 -49.36 -38.36 -33.53
N LEU A 107 -50.39 -37.66 -33.03
CA LEU A 107 -50.45 -37.09 -31.69
C LEU A 107 -51.05 -38.03 -30.65
N VAL A 108 -51.69 -39.14 -31.05
CA VAL A 108 -52.33 -40.08 -30.11
C VAL A 108 -51.37 -40.58 -29.02
N PRO A 109 -50.13 -41.00 -29.35
CA PRO A 109 -49.17 -41.41 -28.32
C PRO A 109 -48.81 -40.28 -27.34
N ALA A 110 -48.77 -39.03 -27.82
CA ALA A 110 -48.41 -37.87 -26.99
C ALA A 110 -49.52 -37.56 -25.99
N ARG A 111 -50.78 -37.58 -26.44
CA ARG A 111 -51.95 -37.38 -25.58
C ARG A 111 -52.06 -38.48 -24.52
N ALA A 112 -51.83 -39.74 -24.91
CA ALA A 112 -51.85 -40.87 -23.98
C ALA A 112 -50.75 -40.73 -22.90
N PHE A 113 -49.53 -40.36 -23.29
CA PHE A 113 -48.43 -40.14 -22.35
C PHE A 113 -48.72 -38.98 -21.38
N ILE A 114 -49.25 -37.86 -21.88
CA ILE A 114 -49.66 -36.74 -21.02
C ILE A 114 -50.71 -37.21 -20.02
N ALA A 115 -51.79 -37.87 -20.47
CA ALA A 115 -52.86 -38.33 -19.58
C ALA A 115 -52.39 -39.29 -18.47
N ASP A 116 -51.50 -40.24 -18.81
CA ASP A 116 -50.88 -41.15 -17.83
C ASP A 116 -50.01 -40.38 -16.82
N MET A 117 -49.18 -39.45 -17.29
CA MET A 117 -48.36 -38.60 -16.44
C MET A 117 -49.23 -37.76 -15.49
N GLU A 118 -50.33 -37.17 -15.96
CA GLU A 118 -51.23 -36.36 -15.13
C GLU A 118 -51.92 -37.16 -14.02
N GLN A 119 -52.06 -38.49 -14.17
CA GLN A 119 -52.57 -39.37 -13.12
C GLN A 119 -51.51 -39.73 -12.06
N ARG A 120 -50.23 -39.78 -12.45
CA ARG A 120 -49.13 -40.19 -11.57
C ARG A 120 -48.56 -39.06 -10.71
N HIS A 121 -48.73 -37.82 -11.14
CA HIS A 121 -48.21 -36.64 -10.43
C HIS A 121 -49.35 -35.76 -9.92
N ASP A 122 -49.28 -35.31 -8.67
CA ASP A 122 -50.21 -34.29 -8.16
C ASP A 122 -49.88 -32.92 -8.75
N LEU A 123 -50.55 -32.58 -9.84
CA LEU A 123 -50.33 -31.31 -10.54
C LEU A 123 -50.84 -30.09 -9.77
N ASN A 124 -51.41 -30.25 -8.56
CA ASN A 124 -51.87 -29.14 -7.73
C ASN A 124 -50.80 -28.64 -6.74
N VAL A 125 -49.66 -29.33 -6.65
CA VAL A 125 -48.50 -28.90 -5.86
C VAL A 125 -47.30 -28.65 -6.77
N ALA A 126 -46.48 -27.64 -6.43
CA ALA A 126 -45.37 -27.21 -7.27
C ALA A 126 -44.39 -28.35 -7.59
N GLN A 127 -44.11 -29.21 -6.61
CA GLN A 127 -43.25 -30.38 -6.77
C GLN A 127 -43.82 -31.42 -7.74
N GLY A 128 -45.14 -31.65 -7.72
CA GLY A 128 -45.79 -32.61 -8.62
C GLY A 128 -45.83 -32.09 -10.05
N ALA A 129 -46.21 -30.81 -10.24
CA ALA A 129 -46.11 -30.15 -11.54
C ALA A 129 -44.67 -30.13 -12.10
N TRP A 130 -43.66 -29.94 -11.25
CA TRP A 130 -42.25 -29.98 -11.65
C TRP A 130 -41.78 -31.37 -12.07
N SER A 131 -42.14 -32.40 -11.29
CA SER A 131 -41.76 -33.79 -11.57
C SER A 131 -42.39 -34.27 -12.89
N ALA A 132 -43.66 -33.95 -13.09
CA ALA A 132 -44.39 -34.12 -14.33
C ALA A 132 -43.71 -33.45 -15.54
N MET A 133 -43.25 -32.20 -15.37
CA MET A 133 -42.52 -31.47 -16.41
C MET A 133 -41.22 -32.17 -16.80
N LEU A 134 -40.40 -32.59 -15.83
CA LEU A 134 -39.13 -33.28 -16.10
C LEU A 134 -39.36 -34.57 -16.92
N GLU A 135 -40.42 -35.31 -16.59
CA GLU A 135 -40.78 -36.53 -17.30
C GLU A 135 -41.23 -36.27 -18.76
N LEU A 136 -42.01 -35.22 -19.01
CA LEU A 136 -42.39 -34.83 -20.37
C LEU A 136 -41.18 -34.44 -21.22
N GLU A 137 -40.17 -33.80 -20.64
CA GLU A 137 -38.97 -33.41 -21.36
C GLU A 137 -38.03 -34.57 -21.66
N ASP A 138 -37.90 -35.50 -20.71
CA ASP A 138 -37.16 -36.74 -20.94
C ASP A 138 -37.82 -37.53 -22.07
N ARG A 139 -39.15 -37.65 -22.05
CA ARG A 139 -39.91 -38.28 -23.14
C ARG A 139 -39.73 -37.55 -24.46
N ALA A 140 -39.82 -36.23 -24.49
CA ALA A 140 -39.61 -35.43 -25.70
C ALA A 140 -38.18 -35.62 -26.25
N THR A 141 -37.18 -35.74 -25.39
CA THR A 141 -35.78 -35.99 -25.77
C THR A 141 -35.60 -37.39 -26.35
N THR A 142 -36.20 -38.39 -25.72
CA THR A 142 -36.23 -39.78 -26.22
C THR A 142 -36.89 -39.85 -27.60
N TRP A 143 -38.04 -39.20 -27.77
CA TRP A 143 -38.76 -39.17 -29.04
C TRP A 143 -38.04 -38.43 -30.17
N ARG A 144 -37.22 -37.42 -29.86
CA ARG A 144 -36.31 -36.81 -30.85
C ARG A 144 -35.29 -37.83 -31.36
N LYS A 145 -34.70 -38.64 -30.47
CA LYS A 145 -33.72 -39.67 -30.84
C LYS A 145 -34.34 -40.80 -31.65
N GLU A 146 -35.60 -41.13 -31.37
CA GLU A 146 -36.39 -42.12 -32.11
C GLU A 146 -37.02 -41.58 -33.41
N SER A 147 -36.70 -40.35 -33.80
CA SER A 147 -37.28 -39.68 -34.99
C SER A 147 -38.81 -39.68 -35.03
N LYS A 148 -39.45 -39.54 -33.86
CA LYS A 148 -40.93 -39.43 -33.77
C LYS A 148 -41.41 -38.11 -34.38
N PRO A 149 -42.72 -38.01 -34.75
CA PRO A 149 -43.28 -36.81 -35.37
C PRO A 149 -43.01 -35.52 -34.57
N THR A 150 -42.52 -34.48 -35.25
CA THR A 150 -42.19 -33.16 -34.65
C THR A 150 -43.38 -32.54 -33.91
N ALA A 151 -44.60 -32.74 -34.38
CA ALA A 151 -45.81 -32.22 -33.75
C ALA A 151 -46.04 -32.85 -32.35
N ALA A 152 -45.75 -34.15 -32.19
CA ALA A 152 -45.84 -34.85 -30.91
C ALA A 152 -44.78 -34.36 -29.91
N ILE A 153 -43.54 -34.16 -30.38
CA ILE A 153 -42.46 -33.57 -29.57
C ILE A 153 -42.79 -32.14 -29.13
N ARG A 154 -43.36 -31.33 -30.04
CA ARG A 154 -43.82 -29.96 -29.74
C ARG A 154 -44.93 -29.96 -28.68
N MET A 155 -45.88 -30.89 -28.75
CA MET A 155 -46.95 -31.03 -27.76
C MET A 155 -46.38 -31.32 -26.36
N LEU A 156 -45.48 -32.30 -26.23
CA LEU A 156 -44.83 -32.62 -24.96
C LEU A 156 -44.02 -31.42 -24.41
N THR A 157 -43.26 -30.75 -25.29
CA THR A 157 -42.45 -29.58 -24.91
C THR A 157 -43.33 -28.40 -24.47
N SER A 158 -44.47 -28.18 -25.14
CA SER A 158 -45.44 -27.15 -24.77
C SER A 158 -46.04 -27.42 -23.39
N LYS A 159 -46.49 -28.66 -23.15
CA LYS A 159 -47.05 -29.07 -21.86
C LYS A 159 -46.02 -28.99 -20.73
N ALA A 160 -44.76 -29.35 -21.01
CA ALA A 160 -43.65 -29.17 -20.07
C ALA A 160 -43.47 -27.69 -19.68
N ALA A 161 -43.51 -26.77 -20.65
CA ALA A 161 -43.42 -25.34 -20.38
C ALA A 161 -44.60 -24.82 -19.54
N GLU A 162 -45.83 -25.29 -19.81
CA GLU A 162 -47.02 -24.98 -19.02
C GLU A 162 -46.87 -25.44 -17.57
N LEU A 163 -46.41 -26.67 -17.34
CA LEU A 163 -46.22 -27.22 -16.00
C LEU A 163 -45.08 -26.53 -15.24
N SER A 164 -44.00 -26.13 -15.92
CA SER A 164 -42.97 -25.28 -15.33
C SER A 164 -43.52 -23.93 -14.87
N ALA A 165 -44.39 -23.31 -15.67
CA ALA A 165 -45.08 -22.08 -15.30
C ALA A 165 -46.08 -22.29 -14.15
N ALA A 166 -46.80 -23.41 -14.13
CA ALA A 166 -47.74 -23.79 -13.08
C ALA A 166 -47.02 -23.99 -11.74
N ALA A 167 -45.86 -24.66 -11.73
CA ALA A 167 -45.04 -24.84 -10.52
C ALA A 167 -44.68 -23.49 -9.87
N LEU A 168 -44.26 -22.50 -10.67
CA LEU A 168 -43.96 -21.14 -10.18
C LEU A 168 -45.20 -20.33 -9.78
N LYS A 169 -46.36 -20.62 -10.36
CA LYS A 169 -47.63 -20.02 -9.95
C LYS A 169 -48.06 -20.54 -8.58
N MET A 170 -47.83 -21.82 -8.30
CA MET A 170 -48.14 -22.47 -7.01
C MET A 170 -47.16 -22.06 -5.92
N ASP A 171 -45.86 -22.11 -6.20
CA ASP A 171 -44.80 -21.63 -5.30
C ASP A 171 -43.86 -20.69 -6.07
N PRO A 172 -44.03 -19.36 -5.92
CA PRO A 172 -43.15 -18.38 -6.53
C PRO A 172 -41.68 -18.51 -6.14
N ASN A 173 -41.33 -19.23 -5.07
CA ASN A 173 -39.97 -19.44 -4.61
C ASN A 173 -39.42 -20.83 -4.93
N PHE A 174 -40.13 -21.62 -5.75
CA PHE A 174 -39.74 -22.98 -6.09
C PHE A 174 -38.41 -23.01 -6.87
N ALA A 175 -37.32 -23.31 -6.15
CA ALA A 175 -35.94 -23.13 -6.61
C ALA A 175 -35.62 -23.81 -7.95
N PRO A 176 -35.97 -25.10 -8.16
CA PRO A 176 -35.65 -25.79 -9.42
C PRO A 176 -36.22 -25.07 -10.66
N ALA A 177 -37.45 -24.56 -10.56
CA ALA A 177 -38.09 -23.84 -11.67
C ALA A 177 -37.52 -22.45 -11.92
N ARG A 178 -37.07 -21.76 -10.87
CA ARG A 178 -36.35 -20.49 -10.97
C ARG A 178 -34.97 -20.68 -11.62
N GLU A 179 -34.20 -21.64 -11.13
CA GLU A 179 -32.85 -21.98 -11.63
C GLU A 179 -32.88 -22.36 -13.11
N ARG A 180 -33.87 -23.16 -13.53
CA ARG A 180 -34.09 -23.49 -14.93
C ARG A 180 -34.36 -22.26 -15.81
N LYS A 181 -34.94 -21.19 -15.25
CA LYS A 181 -35.13 -19.90 -15.94
C LYS A 181 -33.87 -19.02 -15.91
N GLY A 182 -32.73 -19.55 -15.49
CA GLY A 182 -31.48 -18.81 -15.32
C GLY A 182 -31.58 -17.78 -14.19
N GLU A 183 -32.36 -18.08 -13.14
CA GLU A 183 -32.46 -17.24 -11.94
C GLU A 183 -31.72 -17.88 -10.76
N ARG A 184 -31.08 -17.04 -9.95
CA ARG A 184 -30.43 -17.42 -8.71
C ARG A 184 -31.05 -16.64 -7.56
N LYS A 185 -31.14 -17.27 -6.39
CA LYS A 185 -31.54 -16.59 -5.15
C LYS A 185 -30.31 -15.95 -4.53
N TYR A 186 -30.38 -14.65 -4.22
CA TYR A 186 -29.32 -13.99 -3.48
C TYR A 186 -29.30 -14.50 -2.04
N ALA A 187 -28.17 -15.09 -1.63
CA ALA A 187 -27.98 -15.67 -0.30
C ALA A 187 -27.12 -14.78 0.62
N ASP A 188 -27.15 -13.46 0.41
CA ASP A 188 -26.36 -12.49 1.18
C ASP A 188 -24.84 -12.80 1.16
N GLU A 189 -24.35 -13.37 0.04
CA GLU A 189 -22.99 -13.89 -0.14
C GLU A 189 -21.88 -12.84 0.07
N LEU A 190 -22.24 -11.55 0.00
CA LEU A 190 -21.31 -10.43 0.20
C LEU A 190 -21.22 -9.96 1.66
N LEU A 191 -22.16 -10.33 2.54
CA LEU A 191 -22.15 -9.91 3.96
C LEU A 191 -20.83 -10.23 4.67
N PRO A 192 -20.23 -11.44 4.52
CA PRO A 192 -18.95 -11.75 5.17
C PRO A 192 -17.80 -10.84 4.76
N PHE A 193 -17.88 -10.19 3.59
CA PHE A 193 -16.86 -9.27 3.10
C PHE A 193 -17.14 -7.81 3.48
N ILE A 194 -18.38 -7.43 3.74
CA ILE A 194 -18.73 -6.09 4.23
C ILE A 194 -18.11 -5.87 5.62
N GLU A 195 -18.15 -6.90 6.47
CA GLU A 195 -17.68 -6.87 7.86
C GLU A 195 -16.21 -7.30 8.01
N ALA A 196 -15.55 -7.63 6.89
CA ALA A 196 -14.19 -8.15 6.89
C ALA A 196 -13.17 -7.06 7.28
N GLU A 197 -12.67 -7.12 8.52
CA GLU A 197 -11.67 -6.19 9.05
C GLU A 197 -10.34 -6.15 8.29
N TYR A 198 -10.03 -7.20 7.52
CA TYR A 198 -8.80 -7.32 6.72
C TYR A 198 -8.89 -6.61 5.36
N LEU A 199 -10.10 -6.21 4.93
CA LEU A 199 -10.29 -5.48 3.67
C LEU A 199 -10.08 -3.99 3.87
N GLN A 200 -9.65 -3.29 2.82
CA GLN A 200 -9.58 -1.83 2.80
C GLN A 200 -10.98 -1.20 2.77
N SER A 201 -11.09 0.07 3.16
CA SER A 201 -12.38 0.79 3.13
C SER A 201 -13.02 0.80 1.74
N VAL A 202 -12.21 0.97 0.68
CA VAL A 202 -12.71 0.98 -0.70
C VAL A 202 -13.36 -0.36 -1.08
N ASP A 203 -12.77 -1.48 -0.68
CA ASP A 203 -13.30 -2.82 -0.98
C ASP A 203 -14.59 -3.08 -0.21
N ARG A 204 -14.66 -2.69 1.07
CA ARG A 204 -15.89 -2.83 1.87
C ARG A 204 -17.02 -1.94 1.31
N ILE A 205 -16.72 -0.72 0.87
CA ILE A 205 -17.70 0.17 0.23
C ILE A 205 -18.20 -0.41 -1.10
N LEU A 206 -17.31 -0.94 -1.95
CA LEU A 206 -17.70 -1.59 -3.21
C LEU A 206 -18.58 -2.82 -2.94
N THR A 207 -18.21 -3.61 -1.95
CA THR A 207 -18.96 -4.79 -1.50
C THR A 207 -20.34 -4.42 -0.98
N GLN A 208 -20.44 -3.41 -0.12
CA GLN A 208 -21.71 -2.90 0.38
C GLN A 208 -22.62 -2.41 -0.75
N ARG A 209 -22.07 -1.65 -1.71
CA ARG A 209 -22.83 -1.16 -2.86
C ARG A 209 -23.36 -2.30 -3.74
N ALA A 210 -22.53 -3.32 -3.98
CA ALA A 210 -22.94 -4.51 -4.73
C ALA A 210 -24.06 -5.26 -3.98
N HIS A 211 -23.91 -5.46 -2.67
CA HIS A 211 -24.92 -6.07 -1.80
C HIS A 211 -26.25 -5.33 -1.86
N ASP A 212 -26.25 -4.02 -1.63
CA ASP A 212 -27.46 -3.19 -1.65
C ASP A 212 -28.12 -3.17 -3.02
N THR A 213 -27.32 -3.17 -4.08
CA THR A 213 -27.80 -3.21 -5.47
C THR A 213 -28.54 -4.51 -5.75
N ILE A 214 -27.95 -5.65 -5.40
CA ILE A 214 -28.57 -6.96 -5.60
C ILE A 214 -29.81 -7.10 -4.71
N LYS A 215 -29.75 -6.71 -3.44
CA LYS A 215 -30.94 -6.71 -2.55
C LYS A 215 -32.09 -5.90 -3.13
N ARG A 216 -31.80 -4.70 -3.64
CA ARG A 216 -32.82 -3.83 -4.24
C ARG A 216 -33.41 -4.45 -5.50
N LEU A 217 -32.58 -4.99 -6.39
CA LEU A 217 -33.00 -5.53 -7.68
C LEU A 217 -33.73 -6.88 -7.55
N THR A 218 -33.41 -7.67 -6.52
CA THR A 218 -34.07 -8.95 -6.24
C THR A 218 -35.27 -8.82 -5.29
N LYS A 219 -35.51 -7.64 -4.68
CA LYS A 219 -36.60 -7.41 -3.71
C LYS A 219 -37.97 -7.84 -4.23
N ARG A 220 -38.28 -7.56 -5.50
CA ARG A 220 -39.58 -7.93 -6.13
C ARG A 220 -39.71 -9.43 -6.39
N GLY A 221 -38.59 -10.14 -6.50
CA GLY A 221 -38.52 -11.58 -6.72
C GLY A 221 -38.30 -12.38 -5.45
N ASN A 222 -38.52 -11.82 -4.25
CA ASN A 222 -38.19 -12.48 -2.97
C ASN A 222 -36.74 -12.97 -2.88
N GLY A 223 -35.80 -12.19 -3.42
CA GLY A 223 -34.38 -12.54 -3.48
C GLY A 223 -33.95 -13.25 -4.78
N TRP A 224 -34.89 -13.66 -5.63
CA TRP A 224 -34.58 -14.21 -6.95
C TRP A 224 -34.31 -13.12 -7.99
N GLY A 225 -33.28 -13.32 -8.81
CA GLY A 225 -32.93 -12.49 -9.96
C GLY A 225 -32.26 -13.30 -11.06
N LYS A 226 -32.13 -12.75 -12.27
CA LYS A 226 -31.41 -13.41 -13.39
C LYS A 226 -29.92 -13.53 -13.08
N ASN A 227 -29.26 -14.58 -13.55
CA ASN A 227 -27.82 -14.81 -13.32
C ASN A 227 -26.94 -13.61 -13.71
N ALA A 228 -27.26 -12.92 -14.81
CA ALA A 228 -26.55 -11.70 -15.24
C ALA A 228 -26.54 -10.58 -14.18
N LEU A 229 -27.53 -10.55 -13.29
CA LEU A 229 -27.60 -9.60 -12.17
C LEU A 229 -26.46 -9.79 -11.15
N PHE A 230 -25.89 -10.99 -11.09
CA PHE A 230 -24.92 -11.42 -10.09
C PHE A 230 -23.48 -11.43 -10.61
N GLU A 231 -23.25 -11.20 -11.91
CA GLU A 231 -21.91 -11.25 -12.52
C GLU A 231 -20.92 -10.32 -11.81
N ASP A 232 -21.33 -9.09 -11.51
CA ASP A 232 -20.49 -8.12 -10.77
C ASP A 232 -20.16 -8.59 -9.35
N SER A 233 -21.14 -9.18 -8.63
CA SER A 233 -20.87 -9.72 -7.28
C SER A 233 -20.00 -10.96 -7.32
N ASP A 234 -20.17 -11.81 -8.32
CA ASP A 234 -19.39 -13.04 -8.46
C ASP A 234 -17.93 -12.70 -8.79
N ALA A 235 -17.70 -11.72 -9.67
CA ALA A 235 -16.38 -11.18 -9.94
C ALA A 235 -15.75 -10.54 -8.70
N LEU A 236 -16.55 -9.81 -7.90
CA LEU A 236 -16.07 -9.21 -6.65
C LEU A 236 -15.70 -10.29 -5.62
N ILE A 237 -16.54 -11.32 -5.43
CA ILE A 237 -16.26 -12.45 -4.53
C ILE A 237 -14.99 -13.17 -4.99
N ALA A 238 -14.87 -13.48 -6.28
CA ALA A 238 -13.69 -14.13 -6.84
C ALA A 238 -12.40 -13.32 -6.58
N ARG A 239 -12.48 -11.98 -6.63
CA ARG A 239 -11.35 -11.09 -6.28
C ARG A 239 -11.03 -11.07 -4.79
N LEU A 240 -12.03 -11.12 -3.91
CA LEU A 240 -11.85 -11.00 -2.46
C LEU A 240 -11.53 -12.34 -1.77
N GLN A 241 -11.95 -13.46 -2.35
CA GLN A 241 -11.74 -14.80 -1.78
C GLN A 241 -10.25 -15.13 -1.52
N PRO A 242 -9.29 -14.80 -2.42
CA PRO A 242 -7.87 -15.00 -2.14
C PRO A 242 -7.37 -14.17 -0.94
N LEU A 243 -7.90 -12.96 -0.73
CA LEU A 243 -7.53 -12.12 0.41
C LEU A 243 -8.01 -12.73 1.73
N ARG A 244 -9.24 -13.28 1.73
CA ARG A 244 -9.78 -14.04 2.86
C ARG A 244 -8.91 -15.25 3.18
N ALA A 245 -8.59 -16.06 2.18
CA ALA A 245 -7.77 -17.25 2.37
C ALA A 245 -6.36 -16.89 2.88
N ALA A 246 -5.75 -15.82 2.35
CA ALA A 246 -4.47 -15.32 2.83
C ALA A 246 -4.54 -14.85 4.29
N ARG A 247 -5.63 -14.19 4.69
CA ARG A 247 -5.86 -13.77 6.08
C ARG A 247 -6.02 -14.97 7.01
N GLU A 248 -6.86 -15.94 6.65
CA GLU A 248 -7.07 -17.16 7.44
C GLU A 248 -5.76 -17.98 7.56
N ALA A 249 -4.97 -18.06 6.49
CA ALA A 249 -3.66 -18.71 6.51
C ALA A 249 -2.68 -17.97 7.44
N LEU A 250 -2.66 -16.63 7.40
CA LEU A 250 -1.81 -15.81 8.28
C LEU A 250 -2.19 -16.01 9.75
N GLU A 251 -3.48 -15.95 10.09
CA GLU A 251 -3.97 -16.13 11.47
C GLU A 251 -3.62 -17.51 12.03
N ASN A 252 -3.69 -18.55 11.20
CA ASN A 252 -3.37 -19.92 11.60
C ASN A 252 -1.86 -20.24 11.59
N SER A 253 -1.04 -19.38 11.00
CA SER A 253 0.42 -19.55 10.98
C SER A 253 1.05 -19.39 12.37
N PRO A 254 2.27 -19.90 12.61
CA PRO A 254 3.01 -19.65 13.86
C PRO A 254 3.14 -18.16 14.19
N PHE A 255 3.36 -17.33 13.17
CA PHE A 255 3.43 -15.88 13.32
C PHE A 255 2.09 -15.28 13.75
N GLY A 256 0.97 -15.67 13.12
CA GLY A 256 -0.37 -15.18 13.48
C GLY A 256 -0.76 -15.52 14.92
N LYS A 257 -0.43 -16.73 15.37
CA LYS A 257 -0.61 -17.16 16.76
C LYS A 257 0.24 -16.32 17.72
N ALA A 258 1.51 -16.09 17.40
CA ALA A 258 2.39 -15.24 18.21
C ALA A 258 1.91 -13.78 18.25
N ALA A 259 1.44 -13.24 17.11
CA ALA A 259 0.87 -11.90 17.02
C ALA A 259 -0.39 -11.78 17.91
N LYS A 260 -1.29 -12.77 17.86
CA LYS A 260 -2.48 -12.81 18.71
C LYS A 260 -2.13 -12.88 20.20
N ALA A 261 -1.10 -13.66 20.57
CA ALA A 261 -0.64 -13.77 21.95
C ALA A 261 -0.06 -12.45 22.51
N LEU A 262 0.42 -11.54 21.64
CA LEU A 262 0.87 -10.21 22.04
C LEU A 262 -0.28 -9.21 22.26
N THR A 263 -1.48 -9.49 21.71
CA THR A 263 -2.59 -8.54 21.71
C THR A 263 -3.07 -8.20 23.12
N GLU A 264 -3.50 -9.20 23.89
CA GLU A 264 -4.09 -8.97 25.21
C GLU A 264 -3.12 -8.30 26.20
N PRO A 265 -1.85 -8.75 26.34
CA PRO A 265 -0.91 -8.09 27.26
C PRO A 265 -0.63 -6.64 26.88
N THR A 266 -0.49 -6.34 25.58
CA THR A 266 -0.22 -4.99 25.10
C THR A 266 -1.43 -4.07 25.32
N LEU A 267 -2.65 -4.53 25.04
CA LEU A 267 -3.86 -3.74 25.27
C LEU A 267 -4.10 -3.50 26.76
N ALA A 268 -3.88 -4.50 27.62
CA ALA A 268 -4.00 -4.35 29.07
C ALA A 268 -2.97 -3.34 29.62
N GLU A 269 -1.74 -3.35 29.10
CA GLU A 269 -0.73 -2.35 29.46
C GLU A 269 -1.14 -0.94 29.01
N LEU A 270 -1.64 -0.79 27.78
CA LEU A 270 -2.09 0.51 27.26
C LEU A 270 -3.28 1.05 28.06
N GLU A 271 -4.26 0.21 28.38
CA GLU A 271 -5.40 0.57 29.23
C GLU A 271 -4.90 1.03 30.61
N LYS A 272 -3.97 0.30 31.22
CA LYS A 272 -3.37 0.69 32.51
C LYS A 272 -2.62 2.02 32.43
N ARG A 273 -1.89 2.25 31.34
CA ARG A 273 -1.05 3.46 31.14
C ARG A 273 -1.86 4.69 30.74
N LEU A 274 -3.00 4.51 30.07
CA LEU A 274 -3.78 5.59 29.44
C LEU A 274 -5.21 5.74 29.97
N GLY A 275 -5.71 4.81 30.79
CA GLY A 275 -7.12 4.64 31.15
C GLY A 275 -7.78 5.85 31.81
N GLU A 276 -7.19 6.42 32.86
CA GLU A 276 -7.71 7.62 33.53
C GLU A 276 -6.62 8.71 33.56
N GLY A 277 -6.70 9.64 32.60
CA GLY A 277 -5.83 10.82 32.58
C GLY A 277 -6.46 11.98 33.37
N ALA A 278 -5.62 12.80 34.00
CA ALA A 278 -6.04 14.03 34.70
C ALA A 278 -6.75 15.05 33.78
N ASP A 279 -6.61 14.90 32.46
CA ASP A 279 -7.20 15.74 31.43
C ASP A 279 -8.57 15.23 30.91
N GLY A 280 -9.09 14.13 31.49
CA GLY A 280 -10.42 13.59 31.19
C GLY A 280 -10.56 12.84 29.86
N GLU A 281 -9.51 12.81 29.02
CA GLU A 281 -9.54 12.05 27.77
C GLU A 281 -9.24 10.57 28.06
N LYS A 282 -10.29 9.75 28.08
CA LYS A 282 -10.19 8.30 28.27
C LYS A 282 -9.56 7.63 27.05
N TRP A 283 -8.72 6.63 27.27
CA TRP A 283 -8.23 5.77 26.19
C TRP A 283 -9.41 5.06 25.51
N PRO A 284 -9.62 5.21 24.19
CA PRO A 284 -10.77 4.61 23.51
C PRO A 284 -10.57 3.11 23.20
N GLY A 285 -9.43 2.53 23.56
CA GLY A 285 -9.01 1.22 23.10
C GLY A 285 -8.22 1.28 21.79
N ALA A 286 -7.82 0.11 21.29
CA ALA A 286 -7.18 -0.01 19.98
C ALA A 286 -7.69 -1.22 19.21
N ASP A 287 -7.70 -1.09 17.88
CA ASP A 287 -7.86 -2.18 16.94
C ASP A 287 -6.50 -2.77 16.56
N VAL A 288 -6.46 -4.07 16.30
CA VAL A 288 -5.22 -4.76 15.93
C VAL A 288 -5.23 -5.15 14.47
N ARG A 289 -4.17 -4.78 13.75
CA ARG A 289 -3.96 -5.12 12.33
C ARG A 289 -2.61 -5.77 12.14
N ILE A 290 -2.54 -6.77 11.26
CA ILE A 290 -1.33 -7.57 11.06
C ILE A 290 -0.86 -7.40 9.62
N ASN A 291 0.30 -6.77 9.45
CA ASN A 291 0.99 -6.62 8.17
C ASN A 291 2.42 -7.17 8.37
N LYS A 292 2.56 -8.50 8.27
CA LYS A 292 3.77 -9.24 8.66
C LYS A 292 5.05 -8.56 8.12
N PRO A 293 6.06 -8.28 8.96
CA PRO A 293 6.18 -8.72 10.37
C PRO A 293 5.51 -7.81 11.40
N PHE A 294 4.92 -6.69 10.98
CA PHE A 294 4.40 -5.68 11.88
C PHE A 294 3.00 -6.03 12.42
N VAL A 295 2.80 -5.78 13.71
CA VAL A 295 1.50 -5.86 14.40
C VAL A 295 1.14 -4.46 14.89
N PHE A 296 0.15 -3.86 14.24
CA PHE A 296 -0.30 -2.51 14.52
C PHE A 296 -1.38 -2.51 15.58
N PHE A 297 -1.19 -1.71 16.64
CA PHE A 297 -2.16 -1.38 17.66
C PHE A 297 -2.63 0.05 17.40
N ILE A 298 -3.80 0.17 16.78
CA ILE A 298 -4.31 1.42 16.21
C ILE A 298 -5.37 1.97 17.14
N GLN A 299 -5.12 3.14 17.73
CA GLN A 299 -6.10 3.84 18.56
C GLN A 299 -7.45 3.90 17.83
N LYS A 300 -8.53 3.50 18.52
CA LYS A 300 -9.89 3.63 17.99
C LYS A 300 -10.23 5.10 17.77
N ASP A 301 -10.67 5.44 16.57
CA ASP A 301 -11.11 6.78 16.17
C ASP A 301 -12.13 6.65 15.03
N ASP A 302 -13.25 7.36 15.13
CA ASP A 302 -14.35 7.27 14.15
C ASP A 302 -13.96 7.78 12.76
N GLY A 303 -12.90 8.59 12.66
CA GLY A 303 -12.36 9.11 11.40
C GLY A 303 -11.31 8.20 10.76
N TRP A 304 -10.95 7.10 11.41
CA TRP A 304 -9.93 6.17 10.94
C TRP A 304 -10.55 4.85 10.50
N ASP A 305 -10.12 4.37 9.33
CA ASP A 305 -10.18 2.94 9.05
C ASP A 305 -8.87 2.29 9.50
N PRO A 306 -8.89 1.38 10.49
CA PRO A 306 -7.65 0.79 11.00
C PRO A 306 -6.86 0.02 9.93
N GLN A 307 -7.53 -0.63 8.97
CA GLN A 307 -6.83 -1.36 7.91
C GLN A 307 -6.12 -0.40 6.95
N ASP A 308 -6.75 0.71 6.58
CA ASP A 308 -6.10 1.74 5.75
C ASP A 308 -4.92 2.42 6.47
N VAL A 309 -5.05 2.70 7.78
CA VAL A 309 -3.95 3.24 8.59
C VAL A 309 -2.79 2.24 8.66
N ALA A 310 -3.08 0.96 8.94
CA ALA A 310 -2.08 -0.11 8.96
C ALA A 310 -1.39 -0.27 7.60
N ASN A 311 -2.13 -0.19 6.50
CA ASN A 311 -1.58 -0.31 5.15
C ASN A 311 -0.72 0.89 4.78
N GLY A 312 -1.19 2.11 5.07
CA GLY A 312 -0.45 3.34 4.77
C GLY A 312 0.91 3.37 5.47
N ARG A 313 0.96 3.04 6.77
CA ARG A 313 2.20 3.04 7.56
C ARG A 313 3.00 1.75 7.41
N GLY A 314 2.32 0.63 7.27
CA GLY A 314 2.92 -0.67 7.00
C GLY A 314 3.70 -0.69 5.68
N ALA A 315 3.20 -0.03 4.63
CA ALA A 315 3.95 0.08 3.38
C ALA A 315 5.32 0.76 3.56
N GLU A 316 5.40 1.80 4.40
CA GLU A 316 6.67 2.50 4.67
C GLU A 316 7.67 1.62 5.44
N LEU A 317 7.19 0.86 6.42
CA LEU A 317 8.02 -0.04 7.24
C LEU A 317 8.41 -1.33 6.49
N LEU A 318 7.54 -1.86 5.65
CA LEU A 318 7.84 -3.00 4.76
C LEU A 318 8.90 -2.60 3.74
N ALA A 319 8.73 -1.44 3.10
CA ALA A 319 9.75 -0.92 2.18
C ALA A 319 11.09 -0.69 2.87
N LEU A 320 11.08 -0.20 4.12
CA LEU A 320 12.31 -0.09 4.91
C LEU A 320 12.99 -1.45 5.11
N GLN A 321 12.25 -2.48 5.50
CA GLN A 321 12.79 -3.83 5.62
C GLN A 321 13.37 -4.31 4.29
N ASP A 322 12.64 -4.14 3.19
CA ASP A 322 13.06 -4.59 1.86
C ASP A 322 14.37 -3.91 1.42
N ILE A 323 14.52 -2.61 1.65
CA ILE A 323 15.77 -1.88 1.35
C ILE A 323 16.94 -2.44 2.17
N ILE A 324 16.76 -2.61 3.49
CA ILE A 324 17.83 -3.11 4.37
C ILE A 324 18.21 -4.54 3.96
N MET A 325 17.21 -5.37 3.69
CA MET A 325 17.43 -6.75 3.24
C MET A 325 18.15 -6.79 1.89
N ALA A 326 17.73 -5.97 0.93
CA ALA A 326 18.42 -5.88 -0.37
C ALA A 326 19.88 -5.41 -0.24
N GLU A 327 20.17 -4.54 0.74
CA GLU A 327 21.53 -4.01 0.93
C GLU A 327 22.44 -4.98 1.69
N PHE A 328 21.91 -5.72 2.66
CA PHE A 328 22.72 -6.42 3.65
C PHE A 328 22.38 -7.89 3.90
N ALA A 329 21.25 -8.42 3.40
CA ALA A 329 20.79 -9.76 3.80
C ALA A 329 21.80 -10.86 3.47
N ASP A 330 22.19 -10.99 2.20
CA ASP A 330 23.13 -12.04 1.78
C ASP A 330 24.49 -11.89 2.47
N ASP A 331 24.94 -10.65 2.57
CA ASP A 331 26.24 -10.26 3.12
C ASP A 331 26.39 -10.59 4.61
N LEU A 332 25.26 -10.60 5.33
CA LEU A 332 25.19 -10.78 6.78
C LEU A 332 24.52 -12.08 7.20
N GLY A 333 23.91 -12.80 6.25
CA GLY A 333 22.97 -13.86 6.57
C GLY A 333 21.73 -13.35 7.33
N LEU A 334 21.31 -12.09 7.13
CA LEU A 334 20.04 -11.63 7.73
C LEU A 334 18.89 -12.38 7.08
N LYS A 335 17.90 -12.71 7.91
CA LYS A 335 16.61 -13.23 7.47
C LYS A 335 15.54 -12.17 7.72
N PRO A 336 14.44 -12.17 6.93
CA PRO A 336 13.28 -11.35 7.25
C PRO A 336 12.86 -11.64 8.70
N VAL A 337 12.47 -10.59 9.43
CA VAL A 337 11.96 -10.77 10.79
C VAL A 337 10.72 -11.67 10.71
N ASP A 338 10.74 -12.80 11.39
CA ASP A 338 9.69 -13.81 11.35
C ASP A 338 8.83 -13.82 12.60
N GLU A 339 9.15 -12.96 13.56
CA GLU A 339 8.42 -12.72 14.79
C GLU A 339 7.58 -11.44 14.70
N PRO A 340 6.52 -11.31 15.52
CA PRO A 340 5.68 -10.11 15.45
C PRO A 340 6.37 -8.87 16.04
N VAL A 341 6.36 -7.80 15.24
CA VAL A 341 7.01 -6.52 15.52
C VAL A 341 5.94 -5.47 15.87
N PRO A 342 5.75 -5.13 17.16
CA PRO A 342 4.65 -4.28 17.60
C PRO A 342 4.83 -2.81 17.19
N VAL A 343 3.77 -2.18 16.70
CA VAL A 343 3.71 -0.76 16.34
C VAL A 343 2.47 -0.13 16.96
N LEU A 344 2.64 0.89 17.80
CA LEU A 344 1.54 1.66 18.39
C LEU A 344 1.25 2.89 17.53
N MET A 345 0.01 3.02 17.08
CA MET A 345 -0.46 4.14 16.26
C MET A 345 -1.47 4.97 17.05
N PHE A 346 -1.07 6.17 17.43
CA PHE A 346 -1.94 7.13 18.10
C PHE A 346 -2.57 8.09 17.09
N HIS A 347 -3.86 8.39 17.24
CA HIS A 347 -4.55 9.33 16.36
C HIS A 347 -4.00 10.77 16.52
N SER A 348 -3.65 11.14 17.75
CA SER A 348 -3.21 12.50 18.06
C SER A 348 -1.83 12.55 18.72
N ARG A 349 -1.11 13.65 18.49
CA ARG A 349 0.11 13.98 19.23
C ARG A 349 -0.15 14.03 20.74
N LYS A 350 -1.32 14.51 21.16
CA LYS A 350 -1.71 14.60 22.57
C LYS A 350 -1.76 13.22 23.24
N MET A 351 -2.43 12.24 22.61
CA MET A 351 -2.51 10.88 23.16
C MET A 351 -1.14 10.20 23.20
N TYR A 352 -0.33 10.44 22.17
CA TYR A 352 1.05 9.98 22.14
C TYR A 352 1.94 10.62 23.23
N GLU A 353 1.78 11.91 23.51
CA GLU A 353 2.45 12.60 24.62
C GLU A 353 1.96 12.11 25.99
N LYS A 354 0.67 11.76 26.11
CA LYS A 354 0.13 11.11 27.31
C LYS A 354 0.78 9.74 27.53
N TYR A 355 0.95 8.98 26.45
CA TYR A 355 1.65 7.69 26.49
C TYR A 355 3.11 7.85 26.89
N ARG A 356 3.90 8.62 26.14
CA ARG A 356 5.37 8.67 26.29
C ARG A 356 5.86 9.63 27.38
N GLY A 357 5.03 10.59 27.79
CA GLY A 357 5.42 11.79 28.53
C GLY A 357 5.69 13.02 27.63
N PRO A 358 5.76 14.23 28.22
CA PRO A 358 5.97 15.47 27.48
C PRO A 358 7.31 15.47 26.74
N GLY A 359 7.35 15.97 25.49
CA GLY A 359 8.60 16.15 24.76
C GLY A 359 8.43 16.51 23.28
N MET A 360 9.56 16.62 22.58
CA MET A 360 9.59 17.11 21.19
C MET A 360 9.64 16.03 20.11
N ALA A 361 9.86 14.76 20.46
CA ALA A 361 9.94 13.71 19.46
C ALA A 361 8.53 13.30 19.00
N GLU A 362 8.38 12.99 17.72
CA GLU A 362 7.10 12.61 17.09
C GLU A 362 6.86 11.10 17.13
N ALA A 363 7.94 10.33 17.30
CA ALA A 363 7.94 8.88 17.44
C ALA A 363 9.07 8.46 18.38
N HIS A 364 9.05 7.21 18.82
CA HIS A 364 10.19 6.57 19.47
C HIS A 364 10.10 5.05 19.39
N PHE A 365 11.26 4.40 19.32
CA PHE A 365 11.42 2.98 19.58
C PHE A 365 11.68 2.70 21.07
N GLU A 366 11.02 1.68 21.62
CA GLU A 366 11.20 1.19 22.99
C GLU A 366 11.92 -0.18 23.00
N PRO A 367 13.26 -0.22 23.22
CA PRO A 367 14.01 -1.48 23.20
C PRO A 367 13.57 -2.51 24.23
N GLY A 368 12.94 -2.09 25.33
CA GLY A 368 12.49 -2.99 26.39
C GLY A 368 11.27 -3.84 26.01
N THR A 369 10.43 -3.33 25.10
CA THR A 369 9.21 -3.98 24.61
C THR A 369 9.30 -4.36 23.13
N GLY A 370 10.33 -3.87 22.43
CA GLY A 370 10.50 -4.05 20.99
C GLY A 370 9.48 -3.27 20.16
N ARG A 371 8.72 -2.35 20.76
CA ARG A 371 7.66 -1.61 20.04
C ARG A 371 8.12 -0.24 19.58
N MET A 372 7.57 0.17 18.45
CA MET A 372 7.65 1.53 17.96
C MET A 372 6.34 2.24 18.29
N ALA A 373 6.40 3.47 18.78
CA ALA A 373 5.22 4.29 19.04
C ALA A 373 5.26 5.56 18.20
N VAL A 374 4.19 5.81 17.44
CA VAL A 374 4.05 6.93 16.51
C VAL A 374 2.66 7.55 16.62
N HIS A 375 2.51 8.82 16.22
CA HIS A 375 1.20 9.45 16.06
C HIS A 375 0.90 9.78 14.58
N ASP A 376 -0.34 10.10 14.24
CA ASP A 376 -0.76 10.31 12.84
C ASP A 376 0.07 11.36 12.08
N ASN A 377 0.27 12.53 12.69
CA ASN A 377 1.02 13.61 12.07
C ASN A 377 2.55 13.37 11.99
N CYS A 378 3.01 12.17 12.32
CA CYS A 378 4.43 11.84 12.27
C CYS A 378 4.91 11.76 10.81
N SER A 379 6.05 12.39 10.56
CA SER A 379 6.63 12.37 9.22
C SER A 379 7.09 10.96 8.82
N ARG A 380 7.03 10.64 7.53
CA ARG A 380 7.59 9.40 6.97
C ARG A 380 9.05 9.19 7.39
N ASP A 381 9.86 10.25 7.32
CA ASP A 381 11.28 10.19 7.64
C ASP A 381 11.46 9.78 9.11
N THR A 382 10.63 10.31 10.02
CA THR A 382 10.62 9.89 11.43
C THR A 382 10.20 8.43 11.60
N ILE A 383 9.17 7.96 10.88
CA ILE A 383 8.73 6.55 10.92
C ILE A 383 9.83 5.61 10.45
N MET A 384 10.51 5.94 9.33
CA MET A 384 11.63 5.15 8.83
C MET A 384 12.83 5.18 9.79
N HIS A 385 13.08 6.32 10.45
CA HIS A 385 14.12 6.44 11.47
C HIS A 385 13.87 5.46 12.63
N GLU A 386 12.70 5.53 13.26
CA GLU A 386 12.38 4.64 14.39
C GLU A 386 12.21 3.18 13.96
N GLY A 387 11.65 2.94 12.77
CA GLY A 387 11.56 1.60 12.18
C GLY A 387 12.94 0.97 11.96
N THR A 388 13.97 1.77 11.66
CA THR A 388 15.34 1.28 11.52
C THR A 388 15.86 0.78 12.86
N HIS A 389 15.69 1.58 13.93
CA HIS A 389 16.06 1.16 15.28
C HIS A 389 15.36 -0.14 15.67
N GLN A 390 14.07 -0.25 15.35
CA GLN A 390 13.26 -1.43 15.64
C GLN A 390 13.78 -2.68 14.91
N LEU A 391 13.91 -2.63 13.58
CA LEU A 391 14.37 -3.77 12.79
C LEU A 391 15.79 -4.20 13.17
N PHE A 392 16.70 -3.23 13.35
CA PHE A 392 18.05 -3.52 13.80
C PHE A 392 18.03 -4.20 15.17
N TRP A 393 17.19 -3.75 16.10
CA TRP A 393 17.07 -4.40 17.41
C TRP A 393 16.65 -5.87 17.30
N PHE A 394 15.68 -6.19 16.43
CA PHE A 394 15.23 -7.57 16.20
C PHE A 394 16.34 -8.46 15.61
N TRP A 395 17.12 -7.96 14.65
CA TRP A 395 18.23 -8.72 14.08
C TRP A 395 19.43 -8.92 15.01
N THR A 396 19.63 -7.99 15.96
CA THR A 396 20.93 -7.90 16.66
C THR A 396 20.86 -8.09 18.17
N SER A 397 19.72 -7.91 18.82
CA SER A 397 19.62 -8.01 20.28
C SER A 397 18.90 -9.27 20.72
N LYS A 398 18.10 -9.87 19.82
CA LYS A 398 17.33 -11.07 20.11
C LYS A 398 18.00 -12.36 19.66
N ALA A 399 18.85 -12.30 18.63
CA ALA A 399 19.70 -13.43 18.27
C ALA A 399 20.63 -13.77 19.44
N ALA A 400 20.61 -15.03 19.89
CA ALA A 400 21.31 -15.47 21.10
C ALA A 400 22.83 -15.17 21.06
N GLU A 401 23.40 -15.15 19.85
CA GLU A 401 24.82 -14.94 19.58
C GLU A 401 25.28 -13.49 19.76
N SER A 402 24.36 -12.51 19.67
CA SER A 402 24.70 -11.08 19.57
C SER A 402 24.09 -10.23 20.68
N ARG A 403 23.71 -10.82 21.84
CA ARG A 403 23.18 -10.15 23.07
C ARG A 403 24.10 -9.07 23.69
N SER A 404 24.83 -8.30 22.89
CA SER A 404 25.42 -7.02 23.22
C SER A 404 24.34 -6.13 23.82
N ASN A 405 24.63 -5.58 24.99
CA ASN A 405 23.80 -4.56 25.62
C ASN A 405 23.60 -3.40 24.62
N PRO A 406 22.36 -3.01 24.27
CA PRO A 406 22.12 -1.88 23.38
C PRO A 406 22.80 -0.58 23.84
N LEU A 407 23.05 -0.45 25.15
CA LEU A 407 23.74 0.69 25.74
C LEU A 407 25.23 0.78 25.36
N THR A 408 25.85 -0.35 25.02
CA THR A 408 27.29 -0.42 24.69
C THR A 408 27.57 -0.24 23.21
N ARG A 409 26.55 -0.08 22.37
CA ARG A 409 26.71 0.18 20.94
C ARG A 409 27.08 1.62 20.65
N SER A 410 27.73 1.83 19.52
CA SER A 410 28.06 3.15 18.98
C SER A 410 26.80 4.00 18.82
N TYR A 411 26.73 5.10 19.58
CA TYR A 411 25.56 5.98 19.52
C TYR A 411 25.46 6.70 18.16
N TRP A 412 26.60 7.12 17.61
CA TRP A 412 26.66 7.72 16.28
C TRP A 412 26.16 6.76 15.20
N PHE A 413 26.43 5.46 15.35
CA PHE A 413 26.04 4.46 14.37
C PHE A 413 24.54 4.23 14.42
N GLN A 414 23.97 4.06 15.62
CA GLN A 414 22.53 3.87 15.81
C GLN A 414 21.73 5.03 15.20
N GLU A 415 22.05 6.27 15.58
CA GLU A 415 21.33 7.43 15.05
C GLU A 415 21.69 7.68 13.58
N GLY A 416 22.94 7.45 13.18
CA GLY A 416 23.41 7.66 11.81
C GLY A 416 22.77 6.73 10.80
N ILE A 417 22.66 5.43 11.11
CA ILE A 417 22.06 4.44 10.21
C ILE A 417 20.55 4.65 10.09
N ALA A 418 19.88 5.03 11.19
CA ALA A 418 18.47 5.42 11.15
C ALA A 418 18.23 6.66 10.27
N GLU A 419 19.12 7.66 10.36
CA GLU A 419 19.09 8.83 9.47
C GLU A 419 19.44 8.50 8.00
N TRP A 420 20.29 7.49 7.77
CA TRP A 420 20.65 7.04 6.43
C TRP A 420 19.42 6.51 5.69
N TYR A 421 18.65 5.64 6.35
CA TYR A 421 17.44 5.07 5.76
C TYR A 421 16.25 6.03 5.76
N SER A 422 16.09 6.88 6.78
CA SER A 422 15.04 7.91 6.75
C SER A 422 15.25 8.95 5.65
N GLY A 423 16.51 9.17 5.24
CA GLY A 423 16.89 10.02 4.13
C GLY A 423 16.48 9.48 2.74
N ALA A 424 15.96 8.26 2.66
CA ALA A 424 15.60 7.62 1.40
C ALA A 424 14.59 8.44 0.59
N GLN A 425 14.88 8.60 -0.71
CA GLN A 425 13.94 9.23 -1.63
C GLN A 425 12.95 8.18 -2.12
N ARG A 426 11.65 8.53 -2.12
CA ARG A 426 10.63 7.70 -2.75
C ARG A 426 10.35 8.14 -4.17
N LYS A 427 10.13 7.19 -5.07
CA LYS A 427 9.57 7.40 -6.41
C LYS A 427 8.38 6.47 -6.58
N ARG A 428 7.37 6.87 -7.35
CA ARG A 428 6.30 5.93 -7.71
C ARG A 428 6.93 4.77 -8.49
N ASN A 429 6.54 3.55 -8.15
CA ASN A 429 6.90 2.38 -8.93
C ASN A 429 6.24 2.45 -10.32
N LYS A 430 6.73 1.65 -11.28
CA LYS A 430 6.35 1.76 -12.71
C LYS A 430 4.85 1.54 -12.97
N ASP A 431 4.20 0.75 -12.13
CA ASP A 431 2.77 0.41 -12.18
C ASP A 431 1.89 1.34 -11.33
N ASN A 432 2.46 2.36 -10.67
CA ASN A 432 1.78 3.32 -9.80
C ASN A 432 1.02 2.71 -8.59
N THR A 433 1.26 1.43 -8.28
CA THR A 433 0.61 0.73 -7.17
C THR A 433 1.26 1.04 -5.82
N GLY A 434 2.49 1.57 -5.81
CA GLY A 434 3.31 1.72 -4.61
C GLY A 434 4.44 2.73 -4.77
N TRP A 435 5.49 2.55 -3.96
CA TRP A 435 6.66 3.42 -3.92
C TRP A 435 7.93 2.58 -3.91
N ASP A 436 8.87 2.89 -4.81
CA ASP A 436 10.24 2.43 -4.71
C ASP A 436 11.03 3.44 -3.86
N TYR A 437 12.00 2.93 -3.11
CA TYR A 437 12.83 3.75 -2.23
C TYR A 437 14.30 3.63 -2.63
N GLU A 438 14.95 4.79 -2.74
CA GLU A 438 16.36 4.90 -3.09
C GLU A 438 17.13 5.51 -1.92
N ILE A 439 18.14 4.79 -1.44
CA ILE A 439 19.11 5.26 -0.44
C ILE A 439 20.28 5.99 -1.11
N GLY A 440 21.18 6.57 -0.31
CA GLY A 440 22.36 7.28 -0.84
C GLY A 440 22.09 8.69 -1.34
N HIS A 441 20.91 9.25 -1.04
CA HIS A 441 20.59 10.65 -1.33
C HIS A 441 21.11 11.57 -0.22
N LEU A 442 21.42 12.82 -0.57
CA LEU A 442 21.77 13.85 0.40
C LEU A 442 20.60 14.18 1.31
N HIS A 443 20.83 14.08 2.62
CA HIS A 443 19.90 14.56 3.63
C HIS A 443 20.14 16.06 3.88
N LEU A 444 19.48 16.91 3.06
CA LEU A 444 19.72 18.37 3.07
C LEU A 444 19.55 19.02 4.45
N GLY A 445 18.57 18.57 5.26
CA GLY A 445 18.39 19.03 6.64
C GLY A 445 19.62 18.77 7.53
N ARG A 446 20.21 17.58 7.45
CA ARG A 446 21.41 17.21 8.21
C ARG A 446 22.64 17.96 7.71
N MET A 447 22.81 18.10 6.39
CA MET A 447 23.91 18.90 5.84
C MET A 447 23.83 20.37 6.26
N ARG A 448 22.63 20.98 6.25
CA ARG A 448 22.45 22.36 6.76
C ARG A 448 22.82 22.48 8.24
N ASN A 449 22.51 21.47 9.06
CA ASN A 449 22.92 21.46 10.46
C ASN A 449 24.45 21.42 10.60
N ILE A 450 25.14 20.60 9.80
CA ILE A 450 26.61 20.57 9.77
C ILE A 450 27.16 21.91 9.29
N GLY A 451 26.72 22.42 8.15
CA GLY A 451 27.20 23.69 7.59
C GLY A 451 26.98 24.88 8.54
N SER A 452 25.83 24.94 9.21
CA SER A 452 25.55 25.94 10.25
C SER A 452 26.50 25.80 11.44
N ALA A 453 26.78 24.57 11.88
CA ALA A 453 27.71 24.33 12.97
C ALA A 453 29.18 24.53 12.60
N MET A 454 29.56 24.40 11.33
CA MET A 454 30.90 24.73 10.82
C MET A 454 31.14 26.25 10.72
N SER A 455 30.10 27.08 10.82
CA SER A 455 30.25 28.52 10.84
C SER A 455 31.02 28.99 12.10
N LYS A 456 31.67 30.16 11.99
CA LYS A 456 32.57 30.70 13.02
C LYS A 456 31.94 30.66 14.42
N GLY A 457 32.62 29.98 15.35
CA GLY A 457 32.25 29.89 16.76
C GLY A 457 31.17 28.86 17.11
N GLN A 458 30.59 28.14 16.14
CA GLN A 458 29.61 27.08 16.40
C GLN A 458 30.20 25.66 16.38
N SER A 459 31.44 25.50 15.89
CA SER A 459 32.12 24.19 15.72
C SER A 459 32.30 23.44 17.04
N LYS A 460 32.28 24.14 18.17
CA LYS A 460 32.22 23.55 19.53
C LYS A 460 31.03 22.62 19.78
N HIS A 461 29.98 22.67 18.97
CA HIS A 461 28.84 21.75 19.08
C HIS A 461 29.02 20.46 18.29
N LEU A 462 30.00 20.42 17.38
CA LEU A 462 30.39 19.23 16.63
C LEU A 462 31.31 18.34 17.48
N PHE A 463 31.45 17.10 17.04
CA PHE A 463 32.39 16.11 17.57
C PHE A 463 33.51 15.91 16.56
N ASN A 464 34.76 15.84 17.02
CA ASN A 464 35.82 15.31 16.15
C ASN A 464 35.56 13.81 15.86
N LEU A 465 36.24 13.24 14.86
CA LEU A 465 35.91 11.89 14.41
C LEU A 465 36.17 10.85 15.51
N LYS A 466 37.27 11.01 16.26
CA LYS A 466 37.60 10.15 17.40
C LYS A 466 36.54 10.20 18.50
N GLU A 467 36.12 11.40 18.93
CA GLU A 467 35.05 11.61 19.90
C GLU A 467 33.74 10.96 19.44
N LEU A 468 33.35 11.19 18.18
CA LEU A 468 32.10 10.66 17.61
C LEU A 468 32.08 9.12 17.67
N LEU A 469 33.17 8.47 17.24
CA LEU A 469 33.34 7.01 17.23
C LEU A 469 33.43 6.39 18.65
N GLN A 470 33.76 7.20 19.66
CA GLN A 470 33.74 6.79 21.07
C GLN A 470 32.36 6.94 21.72
N LEU A 471 31.41 7.66 21.09
CA LEU A 471 30.08 7.80 21.67
C LEU A 471 29.37 6.45 21.80
N ARG A 472 28.64 6.31 22.89
CA ARG A 472 27.87 5.15 23.31
C ARG A 472 26.53 5.64 23.80
N LYS A 473 25.50 4.79 23.72
CA LYS A 473 24.14 5.21 24.05
C LYS A 473 24.01 5.69 25.50
N PHE A 474 24.80 5.15 26.43
CA PHE A 474 24.85 5.64 27.82
C PHE A 474 25.38 7.08 27.97
N HIS A 475 26.04 7.66 26.96
CA HIS A 475 26.42 9.08 26.97
C HIS A 475 25.25 10.02 26.64
N GLU A 476 24.13 9.51 26.13
CA GLU A 476 22.97 10.31 25.69
C GLU A 476 22.43 11.29 26.78
N PRO A 477 22.28 10.90 28.07
CA PRO A 477 21.81 11.83 29.09
C PRO A 477 22.69 13.07 29.26
N LYS A 478 24.03 12.93 29.14
CA LYS A 478 24.98 14.06 29.17
C LYS A 478 24.80 14.95 27.95
N LEU A 479 24.58 14.35 26.77
CA LEU A 479 24.37 15.08 25.52
C LEU A 479 23.05 15.84 25.49
N LYS A 480 21.97 15.30 26.08
CA LYS A 480 20.65 15.96 26.16
C LYS A 480 20.68 17.31 26.88
N ARG A 481 21.68 17.58 27.71
CA ARG A 481 21.92 18.91 28.31
C ARG A 481 22.30 19.97 27.28
N THR A 482 22.68 19.57 26.07
CA THR A 482 23.02 20.47 24.97
C THR A 482 22.33 19.99 23.69
N PRO A 483 21.08 20.41 23.41
CA PRO A 483 20.29 19.94 22.27
C PRO A 483 21.01 20.02 20.91
N LYS A 484 21.85 21.05 20.70
CA LYS A 484 22.69 21.19 19.51
C LYS A 484 23.67 20.02 19.32
N ARG A 485 24.19 19.44 20.40
CA ARG A 485 25.08 18.27 20.33
C ARG A 485 24.33 16.99 20.00
N VAL A 486 23.12 16.82 20.53
CA VAL A 486 22.25 15.71 20.10
C VAL A 486 22.00 15.84 18.59
N ALA A 487 21.58 17.01 18.11
CA ALA A 487 21.39 17.25 16.68
C ALA A 487 22.66 16.98 15.85
N ALA A 488 23.85 17.29 16.40
CA ALA A 488 25.13 17.00 15.77
C ALA A 488 25.42 15.49 15.68
N VAL A 489 25.07 14.67 16.68
CA VAL A 489 25.22 13.20 16.58
C VAL A 489 24.44 12.65 15.40
N TYR A 490 23.18 13.07 15.23
CA TYR A 490 22.34 12.61 14.12
C TYR A 490 22.90 13.07 12.78
N ALA A 491 23.28 14.35 12.68
CA ALA A 491 23.78 14.91 11.43
C ALA A 491 25.15 14.34 11.04
N GLN A 492 26.10 14.27 11.97
CA GLN A 492 27.43 13.70 11.73
C GLN A 492 27.38 12.18 11.56
N GLY A 493 26.50 11.48 12.30
CA GLY A 493 26.28 10.05 12.16
C GLY A 493 25.74 9.68 10.78
N TRP A 494 24.80 10.48 10.23
CA TRP A 494 24.39 10.34 8.83
C TRP A 494 25.55 10.65 7.88
N PHE A 495 26.26 11.75 8.12
CA PHE A 495 27.26 12.23 7.17
C PHE A 495 28.50 11.34 7.09
N ILE A 496 28.94 10.72 8.19
CA ILE A 496 30.04 9.74 8.13
C ILE A 496 29.67 8.54 7.24
N ILE A 497 28.41 8.07 7.27
CA ILE A 497 27.95 7.00 6.39
C ILE A 497 27.98 7.47 4.93
N TYR A 498 27.50 8.69 4.65
CA TYR A 498 27.55 9.28 3.31
C TYR A 498 29.00 9.45 2.81
N PHE A 499 29.90 9.96 3.66
CA PHE A 499 31.34 10.09 3.39
C PHE A 499 31.95 8.74 3.04
N MET A 500 31.71 7.70 3.83
CA MET A 500 32.26 6.37 3.59
C MET A 500 31.83 5.79 2.25
N ASN A 501 30.56 6.01 1.86
CA ASN A 501 30.00 5.47 0.62
C ASN A 501 30.34 6.28 -0.64
N HIS A 502 30.66 7.57 -0.52
CA HIS A 502 30.76 8.47 -1.68
C HIS A 502 32.04 9.30 -1.78
N TYR A 503 32.91 9.30 -0.76
CA TYR A 503 34.17 10.03 -0.83
C TYR A 503 35.19 9.28 -1.71
N LEU A 504 35.46 9.81 -2.90
CA LEU A 504 36.49 9.34 -3.80
C LEU A 504 37.03 10.54 -4.57
N LEU A 505 38.36 10.72 -4.59
CA LEU A 505 39.01 11.77 -5.38
C LEU A 505 39.64 11.18 -6.65
N ASP A 506 39.66 11.97 -7.72
CA ASP A 506 40.52 11.71 -8.88
C ASP A 506 41.99 12.11 -8.59
N GLY A 507 42.90 11.85 -9.54
CA GLY A 507 44.32 12.24 -9.42
C GLY A 507 44.57 13.76 -9.36
N LYS A 508 43.54 14.59 -9.53
CA LYS A 508 43.58 16.05 -9.45
C LYS A 508 42.93 16.59 -8.17
N GLY A 509 42.41 15.72 -7.31
CA GLY A 509 41.74 16.10 -6.06
C GLY A 509 40.27 16.51 -6.22
N ASN A 510 39.62 16.18 -7.34
CA ASN A 510 38.17 16.42 -7.53
C ASN A 510 37.36 15.20 -7.08
N PRO A 511 36.21 15.38 -6.40
CA PRO A 511 35.30 14.28 -6.08
C PRO A 511 34.73 13.59 -7.32
N ARG A 512 34.79 12.26 -7.36
CA ARG A 512 34.16 11.41 -8.37
C ARG A 512 32.70 11.16 -7.99
N ILE A 513 31.82 12.09 -8.37
CA ILE A 513 30.39 12.05 -8.04
C ILE A 513 29.71 10.82 -8.65
N GLY A 514 28.92 10.10 -7.83
CA GLY A 514 28.16 8.93 -8.26
C GLY A 514 28.95 7.62 -8.26
N GLU A 515 30.26 7.69 -8.00
CA GLU A 515 31.09 6.51 -7.87
C GLU A 515 31.15 5.99 -6.44
N LYS A 516 31.56 4.72 -6.30
CA LYS A 516 31.76 4.06 -5.01
C LYS A 516 32.93 4.69 -4.27
N GLY A 517 32.70 5.11 -3.03
CA GLY A 517 33.69 5.76 -2.18
C GLY A 517 34.88 4.86 -1.80
N LYS A 518 36.01 5.48 -1.51
CA LYS A 518 37.28 4.88 -1.05
C LYS A 518 37.09 3.92 0.13
N TYR A 519 36.11 4.18 1.00
CA TYR A 519 35.89 3.44 2.24
C TYR A 519 34.67 2.52 2.22
N ALA A 520 33.93 2.45 1.11
CA ALA A 520 32.60 1.82 1.07
C ALA A 520 32.63 0.33 1.46
N ASP A 521 33.63 -0.43 1.01
CA ASP A 521 33.76 -1.86 1.36
C ASP A 521 34.06 -2.08 2.84
N LYS A 522 34.95 -1.27 3.41
CA LYS A 522 35.31 -1.33 4.83
C LYS A 522 34.14 -0.85 5.70
N TRP A 523 33.36 0.12 5.24
CA TRP A 523 32.11 0.51 5.89
C TRP A 523 31.11 -0.64 5.95
N ARG A 524 30.90 -1.36 4.84
CA ARG A 524 30.03 -2.56 4.86
C ARG A 524 30.51 -3.58 5.88
N GLN A 525 31.82 -3.84 5.95
CA GLN A 525 32.42 -4.71 6.98
C GLN A 525 32.15 -4.21 8.40
N TYR A 526 32.22 -2.89 8.63
CA TYR A 526 31.92 -2.27 9.92
C TYR A 526 30.44 -2.43 10.31
N VAL A 527 29.51 -2.28 9.38
CA VAL A 527 28.08 -2.58 9.61
C VAL A 527 27.92 -4.03 10.07
N LYS A 528 28.57 -5.00 9.39
CA LYS A 528 28.53 -6.42 9.80
C LYS A 528 29.00 -6.60 11.25
N SER A 529 30.07 -5.89 11.62
CA SER A 529 30.63 -5.95 12.96
C SER A 529 29.67 -5.37 14.00
N GLU A 530 29.08 -4.20 13.75
CA GLU A 530 28.10 -3.56 14.63
C GLU A 530 26.88 -4.46 14.87
N LEU A 531 26.37 -5.11 13.82
CA LEU A 531 25.23 -6.03 13.93
C LEU A 531 25.56 -7.31 14.70
N LYS A 532 26.85 -7.72 14.73
CA LYS A 532 27.36 -8.80 15.57
C LYS A 532 27.74 -8.34 16.99
N GLY A 533 27.46 -7.08 17.35
CA GLY A 533 27.78 -6.51 18.65
C GLY A 533 29.25 -6.08 18.84
N SER A 534 30.08 -6.23 17.81
CA SER A 534 31.47 -5.76 17.80
C SER A 534 31.51 -4.30 17.31
N THR A 535 31.67 -3.36 18.23
CA THR A 535 31.33 -1.94 18.03
C THR A 535 32.43 -0.98 18.49
N GLY A 536 32.38 0.26 18.01
CA GLY A 536 33.13 1.39 18.54
C GLY A 536 34.51 1.62 17.95
N LEU A 537 35.18 2.69 18.41
CA LEU A 537 36.47 3.18 17.88
C LEU A 537 37.53 2.09 17.59
N LYS A 538 37.77 1.15 18.52
CA LYS A 538 38.79 0.10 18.34
C LYS A 538 38.45 -0.79 17.13
N VAL A 539 37.22 -1.26 17.07
CA VAL A 539 36.71 -2.10 15.98
C VAL A 539 36.70 -1.33 14.66
N PHE A 540 36.28 -0.06 14.71
CA PHE A 540 36.29 0.82 13.55
C PHE A 540 37.70 0.95 12.97
N ARG A 541 38.69 1.28 13.80
CA ARG A 541 40.10 1.40 13.39
C ARG A 541 40.65 0.11 12.79
N GLN A 542 40.34 -1.02 13.42
CA GLN A 542 40.73 -2.35 12.94
C GLN A 542 40.18 -2.62 11.54
N ILE A 543 38.87 -2.42 11.33
CA ILE A 543 38.21 -2.69 10.04
C ILE A 543 38.64 -1.68 8.98
N MET A 544 38.77 -0.42 9.35
CA MET A 544 39.24 0.63 8.45
C MET A 544 40.73 0.47 8.12
N GLY A 545 41.50 -0.27 8.92
CA GLY A 545 42.95 -0.42 8.79
C GLY A 545 43.66 0.92 9.03
N VAL A 546 43.24 1.67 10.04
CA VAL A 546 43.78 2.99 10.37
C VAL A 546 44.28 3.04 11.81
N ASP A 547 45.47 3.60 12.01
CA ASP A 547 45.98 3.96 13.32
C ASP A 547 45.47 5.37 13.74
N ASP A 548 46.05 5.99 14.77
CA ASP A 548 45.61 7.31 15.23
C ASP A 548 46.00 8.41 14.23
N ALA A 549 47.14 8.28 13.55
CA ALA A 549 47.59 9.25 12.56
C ALA A 549 46.71 9.18 11.29
N ALA A 550 46.49 7.97 10.77
CA ALA A 550 45.62 7.75 9.62
C ALA A 550 44.14 8.07 9.93
N LEU A 551 43.70 7.93 11.19
CA LEU A 551 42.37 8.41 11.60
C LEU A 551 42.30 9.95 11.56
N GLY A 552 43.38 10.65 11.92
CA GLY A 552 43.49 12.10 11.76
C GLY A 552 43.43 12.54 10.30
N GLU A 553 44.10 11.82 9.39
CA GLU A 553 43.99 12.06 7.95
C GLU A 553 42.56 11.85 7.43
N MET A 554 41.91 10.77 7.87
CA MET A 554 40.51 10.50 7.53
C MET A 554 39.56 11.58 8.05
N GLU A 555 39.82 12.13 9.24
CA GLU A 555 39.06 13.26 9.77
C GLU A 555 39.23 14.52 8.93
N ASP A 556 40.44 14.80 8.45
CA ASP A 556 40.73 15.89 7.53
C ASP A 556 39.95 15.74 6.22
N GLU A 557 39.99 14.55 5.62
CA GLU A 557 39.20 14.21 4.43
C GLU A 557 37.69 14.40 4.67
N TYR A 558 37.19 13.93 5.82
CA TYR A 558 35.79 14.02 6.23
C TYR A 558 35.32 15.48 6.30
N TRP A 559 36.05 16.36 6.97
CA TRP A 559 35.66 17.77 7.10
C TRP A 559 35.82 18.54 5.79
N GLN A 560 36.84 18.22 4.98
CA GLN A 560 37.00 18.79 3.64
C GLN A 560 35.79 18.45 2.77
N TYR A 561 35.35 17.18 2.81
CA TYR A 561 34.19 16.74 2.06
C TYR A 561 32.90 17.41 2.54
N ALA A 562 32.72 17.57 3.87
CA ALA A 562 31.58 18.31 4.44
C ALA A 562 31.52 19.75 3.93
N LYS A 563 32.67 20.46 3.95
CA LYS A 563 32.79 21.84 3.47
C LYS A 563 32.49 21.93 1.98
N TRP A 564 33.05 21.00 1.19
CA TRP A 564 32.79 20.93 -0.25
C TRP A 564 31.32 20.69 -0.56
N ILE A 565 30.65 19.73 0.08
CA ILE A 565 29.23 19.49 -0.13
C ILE A 565 28.44 20.74 0.22
N ASN A 566 28.65 21.36 1.39
CA ASN A 566 27.95 22.59 1.76
C ASN A 566 28.12 23.71 0.73
N LYS A 567 29.33 23.88 0.18
CA LYS A 567 29.58 24.80 -0.94
C LYS A 567 28.75 24.42 -2.17
N LYS A 568 28.72 23.14 -2.55
CA LYS A 568 27.88 22.65 -3.67
C LYS A 568 26.40 22.93 -3.42
N ILE A 569 25.89 22.75 -2.20
CA ILE A 569 24.48 23.09 -1.87
C ILE A 569 24.19 24.57 -2.16
N LEU A 570 25.06 25.47 -1.70
CA LEU A 570 24.89 26.92 -1.88
C LEU A 570 24.94 27.34 -3.36
N LEU A 571 25.73 26.65 -4.17
CA LEU A 571 25.86 26.90 -5.61
C LEU A 571 24.79 26.21 -6.46
N GLY A 572 23.80 25.53 -5.87
CA GLY A 572 22.81 24.77 -6.63
C GLY A 572 23.35 23.48 -7.26
N GLY A 573 24.48 22.96 -6.77
CA GLY A 573 25.12 21.71 -7.15
C GLY A 573 24.40 20.44 -6.72
N ILE A 574 23.07 20.47 -6.65
CA ILE A 574 22.23 19.33 -6.30
C ILE A 574 21.04 19.26 -7.25
N LYS A 575 20.77 18.06 -7.79
CA LYS A 575 19.56 17.73 -8.54
C LYS A 575 18.92 16.48 -7.92
N GLY A 576 17.65 16.57 -7.53
CA GLY A 576 16.95 15.42 -6.92
C GLY A 576 17.68 14.85 -5.70
N ARG A 577 18.22 15.71 -4.82
CA ARG A 577 19.05 15.33 -3.65
C ARG A 577 20.33 14.57 -3.99
N ARG A 578 20.77 14.53 -5.25
CA ARG A 578 22.08 13.99 -5.66
C ARG A 578 23.03 15.12 -6.00
N LEU A 579 24.30 14.97 -5.65
CA LEU A 579 25.35 15.86 -6.12
C LEU A 579 25.43 15.77 -7.65
N ILE A 580 25.72 16.90 -8.30
CA ILE A 580 25.96 16.97 -9.74
C ILE A 580 27.29 17.70 -10.00
N PRO A 581 28.02 17.37 -11.07
CA PRO A 581 29.24 18.09 -11.45
C PRO A 581 28.93 19.56 -11.78
N TYR A 582 29.93 20.43 -11.70
CA TYR A 582 29.74 21.87 -11.96
C TYR A 582 29.16 22.14 -13.37
N THR A 583 29.46 21.28 -14.34
CA THR A 583 28.98 21.36 -15.72
C THR A 583 27.46 21.23 -15.86
N GLU A 584 26.80 20.65 -14.85
CA GLU A 584 25.34 20.46 -14.81
C GLU A 584 24.64 21.49 -13.90
N GLN A 585 25.39 22.42 -13.28
CA GLN A 585 24.85 23.41 -12.34
C GLN A 585 24.13 24.54 -13.06
N ILE A 586 22.87 24.32 -13.42
CA ILE A 586 22.07 25.32 -14.12
C ILE A 586 21.20 26.10 -13.12
N MET A 587 21.34 27.42 -13.10
CA MET A 587 20.47 28.33 -12.37
C MET A 587 19.96 29.40 -13.33
N ARG A 588 18.63 29.53 -13.46
CA ARG A 588 17.98 30.46 -14.40
C ARG A 588 18.42 30.26 -15.87
N GLY A 589 18.73 29.03 -16.27
CA GLY A 589 19.13 28.69 -17.63
C GLY A 589 20.63 28.82 -17.91
N GLU A 590 21.42 29.31 -16.95
CA GLU A 590 22.86 29.49 -17.09
C GLU A 590 23.64 28.57 -16.16
N VAL A 591 24.84 28.14 -16.59
CA VAL A 591 25.76 27.39 -15.73
C VAL A 591 26.37 28.36 -14.70
N VAL A 592 26.09 28.15 -13.42
CA VAL A 592 26.53 29.05 -12.33
C VAL A 592 27.77 28.56 -11.56
N GLY A 593 28.31 27.40 -11.92
CA GLY A 593 29.53 26.83 -11.33
C GLY A 593 30.77 26.98 -12.23
N ALA A 594 31.95 26.92 -11.61
CA ALA A 594 33.22 26.80 -12.32
C ALA A 594 33.94 25.49 -11.94
N ALA A 595 34.90 25.05 -12.77
CA ALA A 595 35.68 23.84 -12.49
C ALA A 595 36.34 23.85 -11.10
N ARG A 596 36.77 25.03 -10.63
CA ARG A 596 37.33 25.22 -9.28
C ARG A 596 36.35 24.93 -8.14
N ASP A 597 35.05 24.87 -8.42
CA ASP A 597 34.02 24.56 -7.42
C ASP A 597 33.90 23.06 -7.15
N ASP A 598 34.46 22.23 -8.04
CA ASP A 598 34.61 20.78 -7.86
C ASP A 598 35.95 20.40 -7.24
N ILE A 599 36.85 21.36 -6.97
CA ILE A 599 38.08 21.10 -6.22
C ILE A 599 37.79 21.09 -4.71
N MET A 600 38.33 20.10 -4.01
CA MET A 600 38.21 20.00 -2.56
C MET A 600 38.82 21.22 -1.85
N PRO A 601 38.06 21.97 -1.02
CA PRO A 601 38.60 23.10 -0.30
C PRO A 601 39.41 22.65 0.91
N LYS A 602 40.42 23.44 1.29
CA LYS A 602 41.01 23.33 2.63
C LYS A 602 39.98 23.78 3.68
N VAL A 603 40.02 23.13 4.84
CA VAL A 603 39.18 23.49 6.00
C VAL A 603 40.02 24.27 6.98
N ASP A 604 39.52 25.41 7.43
CA ASP A 604 40.21 26.24 8.40
C ASP A 604 40.09 25.61 9.79
N ALA A 605 41.09 25.81 10.66
CA ALA A 605 41.09 25.21 11.99
C ALA A 605 39.85 25.58 12.83
N GLU A 606 39.29 26.79 12.64
CA GLU A 606 38.08 27.26 13.33
C GLU A 606 36.80 26.53 12.91
N GLU A 607 36.76 25.98 11.69
CA GLU A 607 35.62 25.25 11.14
C GLU A 607 35.60 23.78 11.59
N ARG A 608 36.69 23.32 12.23
CA ARG A 608 36.82 21.98 12.80
C ARG A 608 36.45 21.98 14.28
N PRO A 609 35.88 20.89 14.81
CA PRO A 609 35.80 20.70 16.25
C PRO A 609 37.22 20.64 16.87
N PRO A 610 37.42 21.12 18.11
CA PRO A 610 38.72 21.02 18.77
C PRO A 610 39.17 19.56 18.94
N MET A 611 40.43 19.25 18.61
CA MET A 611 41.01 17.90 18.65
C MET A 611 41.14 17.36 20.09
N ASP A 612 41.51 18.22 21.05
CA ASP A 612 41.83 17.81 22.42
C ASP A 612 40.65 17.86 23.40
N ARG A 613 39.42 17.91 22.87
CA ARG A 613 38.25 17.87 23.73
C ARG A 613 37.96 16.42 24.08
N ASP A 614 38.07 16.08 25.36
CA ASP A 614 37.52 14.82 25.86
C ASP A 614 36.13 15.07 26.43
N THR A 615 35.14 15.17 25.54
CA THR A 615 33.75 15.27 26.00
C THR A 615 33.18 13.94 26.45
N VAL A 616 33.91 12.85 26.17
CA VAL A 616 33.48 11.47 26.35
C VAL A 616 34.01 10.88 27.66
N GLY A 617 35.19 11.28 28.17
CA GLY A 617 35.75 10.87 29.47
C GLY A 617 35.65 11.96 30.57
N LYS A 618 35.67 11.66 31.88
CA LYS A 618 35.52 10.39 32.61
C LYS A 618 34.06 9.98 32.78
#